data_AF-A0A1J5JIY3-F1
#
_entry.id   AF-A0A1J5JIY3-F1
#
_cell.length_a   1.000
_cell.length_b   1.000
_cell.length_c   1.000
_cell.angle_alpha   90.00
_cell.angle_beta   90.00
_cell.angle_gamma   90.00
#
_symmetry.space_group_name_H-M   'P 1'
#
loop_
_entity.id
_entity.type
_entity.pdbx_description
1 polymer ?
#
loop_
_entity_poly.entity_id
_entity_poly.type
_entity_poly.pdbx_seq_one_letter_code
_entity_poly.pdbx_strand_id
1 'polypeptide(L)'
;MLLCVVCVLPGQGALAASPVSSGAAGSVSGSMQSSEAVMQQFAGDDEVAPERRIETKRKHQILFIMGISLLVLLFVTGTLGIAMVAFDKDVFVPHMIFAGLSLTLAAAHAATSIAWFWPY
;
A
#
# COMPACT_ATOMS: atom_id res chain seq x y z
N MET A 1 -19.59 -27.37 -19.12
CA MET A 1 -18.39 -27.74 -18.33
C MET A 1 -17.49 -26.53 -18.18
N LEU A 2 -17.53 -25.89 -17.01
CA LEU A 2 -16.47 -25.13 -16.30
C LEU A 2 -17.13 -24.01 -15.48
N LEU A 3 -17.89 -24.43 -14.47
CA LEU A 3 -18.46 -23.55 -13.45
C LEU A 3 -18.32 -24.31 -12.13
N CYS A 4 -17.06 -24.53 -11.71
CA CYS A 4 -16.69 -25.24 -10.48
C CYS A 4 -15.24 -24.90 -10.08
N VAL A 5 -14.95 -23.64 -9.73
CA VAL A 5 -13.77 -23.31 -8.89
C VAL A 5 -14.13 -22.13 -7.99
N VAL A 6 -15.12 -22.34 -7.13
CA VAL A 6 -15.16 -21.71 -5.80
C VAL A 6 -14.40 -22.65 -4.88
N CYS A 7 -13.52 -22.14 -4.02
CA CYS A 7 -13.16 -22.65 -2.68
C CYS A 7 -11.71 -22.35 -2.30
N VAL A 8 -11.38 -21.07 -2.07
CA VAL A 8 -10.26 -20.70 -1.19
C VAL A 8 -10.69 -19.52 -0.32
N LEU A 9 -11.36 -19.82 0.79
CA LEU A 9 -11.37 -18.95 1.97
C LEU A 9 -10.67 -19.71 3.11
N PRO A 10 -9.69 -19.09 3.81
CA PRO A 10 -8.96 -19.72 4.89
C PRO A 10 -9.67 -19.54 6.24
N GLY A 11 -9.54 -20.58 7.09
CA GLY A 11 -9.38 -20.50 8.54
C GLY A 11 -10.30 -19.58 9.35
N GLN A 12 -11.35 -20.16 9.94
CA GLN A 12 -11.93 -19.65 11.18
C GLN A 12 -11.73 -20.69 12.29
N GLY A 13 -10.76 -20.38 13.16
CA GLY A 13 -10.55 -21.09 14.42
C GLY A 13 -11.64 -20.75 15.42
N ALA A 14 -12.08 -21.77 16.15
CA ALA A 14 -13.05 -21.71 17.22
C ALA A 14 -12.50 -20.94 18.43
N LEU A 15 -13.34 -20.12 19.08
CA LEU A 15 -13.24 -19.82 20.51
C LEU A 15 -14.64 -19.58 21.07
N ALA A 16 -14.99 -20.40 22.06
CA ALA A 16 -16.16 -20.25 22.93
C ALA A 16 -15.75 -19.55 24.23
N ALA A 17 -16.55 -18.62 24.73
CA ALA A 17 -16.71 -18.30 26.15
C ALA A 17 -17.90 -17.33 26.36
N SER A 18 -18.85 -17.72 27.21
CA SER A 18 -19.88 -16.84 27.80
C SER A 18 -19.53 -16.55 29.29
N PRO A 19 -20.39 -15.89 30.09
CA PRO A 19 -20.31 -14.49 30.48
C PRO A 19 -19.99 -14.28 31.98
N VAL A 20 -19.56 -13.07 32.38
CA VAL A 20 -19.52 -12.59 33.79
C VAL A 20 -19.70 -11.06 33.76
N SER A 21 -20.84 -10.52 34.20
CA SER A 21 -21.26 -10.17 35.57
C SER A 21 -20.86 -8.74 35.96
N SER A 22 -21.90 -7.92 36.16
CA SER A 22 -21.86 -6.56 36.66
C SER A 22 -21.27 -6.49 38.08
N GLY A 23 -20.37 -5.53 38.30
CA GLY A 23 -19.85 -5.13 39.61
C GLY A 23 -19.87 -3.61 39.74
N ALA A 24 -20.55 -3.13 40.78
CA ALA A 24 -20.83 -1.73 41.06
C ALA A 24 -19.65 -0.97 41.70
N ALA A 25 -19.72 0.36 41.55
CA ALA A 25 -19.32 1.41 42.49
C ALA A 25 -17.85 1.50 42.96
N GLY A 26 -17.23 2.64 42.69
CA GLY A 26 -16.03 3.06 43.42
C GLY A 26 -15.41 4.33 42.87
N SER A 27 -15.71 5.45 43.53
CA SER A 27 -15.05 6.76 43.47
C SER A 27 -13.64 6.79 42.86
N VAL A 28 -13.48 7.42 41.68
CA VAL A 28 -12.17 7.78 41.11
C VAL A 28 -12.26 9.15 40.43
N SER A 29 -12.66 10.18 41.15
CA SER A 29 -12.74 11.54 40.57
C SER A 29 -11.42 12.33 40.68
N GLY A 30 -10.42 11.81 41.41
CA GLY A 30 -9.13 12.50 41.65
C GLY A 30 -7.92 11.93 40.91
N SER A 31 -7.92 10.66 40.49
CA SER A 31 -6.84 10.05 39.70
C SER A 31 -7.14 9.95 38.21
N MET A 32 -8.40 10.21 37.80
CA MET A 32 -8.74 10.40 36.40
C MET A 32 -7.96 11.58 35.83
N GLN A 33 -7.92 12.73 36.54
CA GLN A 33 -7.23 13.96 36.09
C GLN A 33 -5.74 13.77 35.83
N SER A 34 -5.06 12.93 36.61
CA SER A 34 -3.64 12.64 36.40
C SER A 34 -3.41 11.65 35.26
N SER A 35 -4.32 10.70 35.07
CA SER A 35 -4.17 9.65 34.04
C SER A 35 -4.57 10.19 32.65
N GLU A 36 -5.59 11.03 32.60
CA GLU A 36 -6.00 11.75 31.39
C GLU A 36 -4.96 12.82 30.99
N ALA A 37 -4.31 13.49 31.96
CA ALA A 37 -3.19 14.39 31.69
C ALA A 37 -1.95 13.66 31.15
N VAL A 38 -1.63 12.46 31.65
CA VAL A 38 -0.52 11.64 31.12
C VAL A 38 -0.86 11.13 29.71
N MET A 39 -2.10 10.69 29.46
CA MET A 39 -2.56 10.29 28.12
C MET A 39 -2.55 11.47 27.13
N GLN A 40 -2.92 12.68 27.55
CA GLN A 40 -2.83 13.90 26.73
C GLN A 40 -1.39 14.32 26.46
N GLN A 41 -0.47 14.10 27.41
CA GLN A 41 0.95 14.38 27.23
C GLN A 41 1.60 13.44 26.19
N PHE A 42 1.10 12.22 26.01
CA PHE A 42 1.50 11.31 24.93
C PHE A 42 0.71 11.49 23.63
N ALA A 43 -0.49 12.09 23.68
CA ALA A 43 -1.29 12.44 22.51
C ALA A 43 -0.92 13.81 21.90
N GLY A 44 -0.14 14.64 22.62
CA GLY A 44 0.31 15.95 22.16
C GLY A 44 1.40 15.92 21.06
N ASP A 45 1.95 14.74 20.76
CA ASP A 45 2.95 14.53 19.70
C ASP A 45 2.33 14.06 18.37
N ASP A 46 1.07 14.43 18.09
CA ASP A 46 0.51 14.47 16.74
C ASP A 46 1.11 15.63 15.90
N GLU A 47 2.21 16.23 16.34
CA GLU A 47 3.08 16.99 15.45
C GLU A 47 3.76 16.00 14.52
N VAL A 48 3.07 15.70 13.40
CA VAL A 48 3.59 14.97 12.23
C VAL A 48 5.10 15.22 12.13
N ALA A 49 5.88 14.22 12.57
CA ALA A 49 7.30 14.40 12.85
C ALA A 49 7.95 15.20 11.71
N PRO A 50 8.64 16.31 11.99
CA PRO A 50 9.22 17.17 10.95
C PRO A 50 10.22 16.42 10.06
N GLU A 51 10.74 15.27 10.52
CA GLU A 51 11.54 14.33 9.73
C GLU A 51 10.74 13.66 8.59
N ARG A 52 9.40 13.54 8.70
CA ARG A 52 8.49 13.07 7.64
C ARG A 52 8.18 14.15 6.59
N ARG A 53 8.51 15.42 6.87
CA ARG A 53 8.51 16.51 5.88
C ARG A 53 9.77 16.46 5.03
N ILE A 54 10.02 15.32 4.38
CA ILE A 54 10.76 15.35 3.11
C ILE A 54 10.00 16.32 2.21
N GLU A 55 10.69 17.35 1.72
CA GLU A 55 10.16 18.39 0.85
C GLU A 55 9.25 17.75 -0.22
N THR A 56 8.00 18.19 -0.31
CA THR A 56 7.02 17.64 -1.25
C THR A 56 7.52 17.67 -2.69
N LYS A 57 8.39 18.64 -3.02
CA LYS A 57 9.12 18.72 -4.29
C LYS A 57 10.00 17.50 -4.57
N ARG A 58 10.72 16.98 -3.58
CA ARG A 58 11.58 15.78 -3.74
C ARG A 58 10.74 14.52 -3.98
N LYS A 59 9.64 14.33 -3.24
CA LYS A 59 8.71 13.21 -3.45
C LYS A 59 8.12 13.21 -4.86
N HIS A 60 7.68 14.38 -5.34
CA HIS A 60 7.19 14.53 -6.70
C HIS A 60 8.29 14.29 -7.75
N GLN A 61 9.51 14.78 -7.52
CA GLN A 61 10.63 14.57 -8.43
C GLN A 61 10.96 13.07 -8.59
N ILE A 62 10.95 12.31 -7.49
CA ILE A 62 11.21 10.87 -7.52
C ILE A 62 10.09 10.13 -8.27
N LEU A 63 8.82 10.43 -7.95
CA LEU A 63 7.69 9.84 -8.67
C LEU A 63 7.72 10.20 -10.16
N PHE A 64 8.11 11.41 -10.51
CA PHE A 64 8.23 11.84 -11.90
C PHE A 64 9.31 11.05 -12.66
N ILE A 65 10.50 10.88 -12.08
CA ILE A 65 11.58 10.09 -12.69
C ILE A 65 11.17 8.61 -12.82
N MET A 66 10.53 8.04 -11.79
CA MET A 66 9.99 6.68 -11.84
C MET A 66 8.93 6.55 -12.96
N GLY A 67 8.03 7.52 -13.09
CA GLY A 67 7.02 7.55 -14.15
C GLY A 67 7.61 7.66 -15.56
N ILE A 68 8.66 8.47 -15.74
CA ILE A 68 9.37 8.57 -17.02
C ILE A 68 10.01 7.23 -17.39
N SER A 69 10.68 6.56 -16.44
CA SER A 69 11.25 5.24 -16.70
C SER A 69 10.17 4.23 -17.11
N LEU A 70 8.99 4.28 -16.50
CA LEU A 70 7.83 3.47 -16.86
C LEU A 70 7.37 3.76 -18.30
N LEU A 71 7.24 5.04 -18.68
CA LEU A 71 6.90 5.45 -20.06
C LEU A 71 7.89 4.90 -21.09
N VAL A 72 9.20 4.98 -20.80
CA VAL A 72 10.24 4.44 -21.69
C VAL A 72 10.11 2.92 -21.83
N LEU A 73 9.97 2.19 -20.72
CA LEU A 73 9.77 0.73 -20.76
C LEU A 73 8.50 0.36 -21.52
N LEU A 74 7.42 1.13 -21.36
CA LEU A 74 6.14 0.91 -22.05
C LEU A 74 6.29 1.11 -23.56
N PHE A 75 7.05 2.12 -23.98
CA PHE A 75 7.30 2.39 -25.40
C PHE A 75 8.16 1.30 -26.04
N VAL A 76 9.19 0.83 -25.33
CA VAL A 76 10.03 -0.30 -25.76
C VAL A 76 9.19 -1.56 -25.88
N THR A 77 8.46 -1.96 -24.83
CA THR A 77 7.66 -3.20 -24.89
C THR A 77 6.53 -3.13 -25.91
N GLY A 78 5.93 -1.94 -26.10
CA GLY A 78 4.92 -1.69 -27.13
C GLY A 78 5.47 -1.82 -28.55
N THR A 79 6.63 -1.21 -28.83
CA THR A 79 7.28 -1.35 -30.15
C THR A 79 7.73 -2.79 -30.42
N LEU A 80 8.22 -3.52 -29.41
CA LEU A 80 8.52 -4.94 -29.52
C LEU A 80 7.26 -5.78 -29.77
N GLY A 81 6.15 -5.46 -29.11
CA GLY A 81 4.86 -6.13 -29.32
C GLY A 81 4.33 -5.91 -30.74
N ILE A 82 4.40 -4.68 -31.24
CA ILE A 82 4.06 -4.36 -32.64
C ILE A 82 5.00 -5.11 -33.59
N ALA A 83 6.29 -5.19 -33.27
CA ALA A 83 7.26 -5.87 -34.11
C ALA A 83 6.97 -7.37 -34.25
N MET A 84 6.49 -8.04 -33.19
CA MET A 84 6.07 -9.43 -33.28
C MET A 84 4.87 -9.63 -34.20
N VAL A 85 3.85 -8.77 -34.08
CA VAL A 85 2.61 -8.93 -34.85
C VAL A 85 2.80 -8.54 -36.32
N ALA A 86 3.60 -7.51 -36.59
CA ALA A 86 3.77 -6.98 -37.95
C ALA A 86 4.89 -7.65 -38.76
N PHE A 87 5.96 -8.12 -38.11
CA PHE A 87 7.16 -8.65 -38.79
C PHE A 87 7.45 -10.12 -38.52
N ASP A 88 6.58 -10.83 -37.79
CA ASP A 88 6.71 -12.29 -37.50
C ASP A 88 8.09 -12.65 -36.90
N LYS A 89 8.66 -11.73 -36.13
CA LYS A 89 10.02 -11.85 -35.58
C LYS A 89 9.99 -12.37 -34.15
N ASP A 90 10.87 -13.31 -33.84
CA ASP A 90 11.02 -13.94 -32.51
C ASP A 90 11.63 -12.99 -31.47
N VAL A 91 10.92 -11.90 -31.14
CA VAL A 91 11.23 -11.00 -30.03
C VAL A 91 10.32 -11.24 -28.82
N PHE A 92 9.72 -12.42 -28.75
CA PHE A 92 8.80 -12.83 -27.68
C PHE A 92 9.46 -12.81 -26.29
N VAL A 93 10.64 -13.43 -26.17
CA VAL A 93 11.37 -13.48 -24.90
C VAL A 93 11.73 -12.08 -24.38
N PRO A 94 12.39 -11.19 -25.17
CA PRO A 94 12.67 -9.85 -24.69
C PRO A 94 11.39 -9.05 -24.41
N HIS A 95 10.33 -9.19 -25.21
CA HIS A 95 9.05 -8.53 -24.94
C HIS A 95 8.45 -8.96 -23.59
N MET A 96 8.43 -10.26 -23.28
CA MET A 96 7.91 -10.77 -22.00
C MET A 96 8.69 -10.25 -20.80
N ILE A 97 10.03 -10.18 -20.89
CA ILE A 97 10.87 -9.64 -19.81
C ILE A 97 10.57 -8.15 -19.59
N PHE A 98 10.56 -7.34 -20.66
CA PHE A 98 10.26 -5.90 -20.54
C PHE A 98 8.83 -5.63 -20.08
N ALA A 99 7.86 -6.43 -20.52
CA ALA A 99 6.49 -6.36 -20.05
C ALA A 99 6.40 -6.63 -18.53
N GLY A 100 7.05 -7.69 -18.03
CA GLY A 100 7.09 -7.99 -16.60
C GLY A 100 7.75 -6.88 -15.77
N LEU A 101 8.87 -6.33 -16.24
CA LEU A 101 9.55 -5.21 -15.58
C LEU A 101 8.69 -3.94 -15.57
N SER A 102 8.01 -3.62 -16.68
CA SER A 102 7.11 -2.47 -16.73
C SER A 102 5.93 -2.62 -15.77
N LEU A 103 5.38 -3.83 -15.63
CA LEU A 103 4.24 -4.11 -14.74
C LEU A 103 4.64 -4.00 -13.26
N THR A 104 5.78 -4.57 -12.87
CA THR A 104 6.28 -4.48 -11.49
C THR A 104 6.64 -3.05 -11.12
N LEU A 105 7.28 -2.30 -12.03
CA LEU A 105 7.57 -0.89 -11.83
C LEU A 105 6.30 -0.04 -11.74
N ALA A 106 5.28 -0.34 -12.55
CA ALA A 106 3.98 0.32 -12.48
C ALA A 106 3.27 0.08 -11.14
N ALA A 107 3.31 -1.15 -10.63
CA ALA A 107 2.78 -1.48 -9.31
C ALA A 107 3.52 -0.72 -8.20
N ALA A 108 4.86 -0.69 -8.24
CA ALA A 108 5.67 0.06 -7.28
C ALA A 108 5.39 1.58 -7.36
N HIS A 109 5.25 2.13 -8.57
CA HIS A 109 4.93 3.54 -8.80
C HIS A 109 3.54 3.90 -8.26
N ALA A 110 2.54 3.04 -8.47
CA ALA A 110 1.19 3.23 -7.94
C ALA A 110 1.17 3.08 -6.41
N ALA A 111 1.86 2.08 -5.85
CA ALA A 111 1.94 1.88 -4.41
C ALA A 111 2.64 3.06 -3.72
N THR A 112 3.71 3.60 -4.31
CA THR A 112 4.43 4.76 -3.75
C THR A 112 3.63 6.06 -3.87
N SER A 113 2.86 6.26 -4.94
CA SER A 113 1.98 7.44 -5.05
C SER A 113 0.87 7.40 -3.99
N ILE A 114 0.29 6.23 -3.75
CA ILE A 114 -0.66 6.02 -2.65
C ILE A 114 0.05 6.25 -1.31
N ALA A 115 1.14 5.54 -1.01
CA ALA A 115 1.81 5.61 0.29
C ALA A 115 2.32 7.01 0.66
N TRP A 116 2.68 7.85 -0.31
CA TRP A 116 3.15 9.21 -0.06
C TRP A 116 2.07 10.28 -0.05
N PHE A 117 0.96 10.08 -0.74
CA PHE A 117 -0.11 11.08 -0.87
C PHE A 117 -1.43 10.68 -0.21
N TRP A 118 -1.49 9.53 0.48
CA TRP A 118 -2.65 9.13 1.26
C TRP A 118 -2.87 10.09 2.45
N PRO A 119 -4.01 10.81 2.52
CA PRO A 119 -4.20 11.92 3.46
C PRO A 119 -4.90 11.53 4.79
N TYR A 120 -4.99 10.24 5.11
CA TYR A 120 -5.64 9.70 6.33
C TYR A 120 -4.79 8.61 6.98
#